data_AF-A0A383DBY1-F1
#
_entry.id   AF-A0A383DBY1-F1
#
_cell.length_a   1.000
_cell.length_b   1.000
_cell.length_c   1.000
_cell.angle_alpha   90.00
_cell.angle_beta   90.00
_cell.angle_gamma   90.00
#
_symmetry.space_group_name_H-M   'P 1'
#
loop_
_entity.id
_entity.type
_entity.pdbx_description
1 polymer ?
#
loop_
_entity_poly.entity_id
_entity_poly.type
_entity_poly.pdbx_seq_one_letter_code
_entity_poly.pdbx_strand_id
1 'polypeptide(L)' 'MRDLKDKVAVITGGGGGIGRALALAFAAEGMHIALADVEEEPLAAVASEV' A
#
# COMPACT_ATOMS: atom_id res chain seq x y z
N MET A 1 -20.44 -1.20 6.79
CA MET A 1 -19.13 -1.07 6.11
C MET A 1 -18.71 -2.46 5.64
N ARG A 2 -18.01 -2.57 4.50
CA ARG A 2 -17.47 -3.87 4.06
C ARG A 2 -16.25 -4.18 4.95
N ASP A 3 -16.16 -5.41 5.43
CA ASP A 3 -14.97 -5.91 6.12
C ASP A 3 -13.82 -6.05 5.10
N LEU A 4 -12.70 -5.41 5.39
CA LEU A 4 -11.51 -5.37 4.53
C LEU A 4 -10.39 -6.27 5.05
N LYS A 5 -10.50 -6.78 6.28
CA LYS A 5 -9.45 -7.61 6.87
C LYS A 5 -9.15 -8.84 6.01
N ASP A 6 -7.86 -9.18 5.91
CA ASP A 6 -7.32 -10.33 5.15
C ASP A 6 -7.61 -10.29 3.64
N LYS A 7 -8.13 -9.17 3.11
CA LYS A 7 -8.26 -8.96 1.65
C LYS A 7 -6.96 -8.43 1.06
N VAL A 8 -6.81 -8.63 -0.25
CA VAL A 8 -5.63 -8.19 -1.00
C VAL A 8 -5.91 -6.89 -1.74
N ALA A 9 -5.04 -5.90 -1.60
CA ALA A 9 -4.99 -4.68 -2.40
C ALA A 9 -3.72 -4.66 -3.26
N VAL A 10 -3.88 -4.33 -4.56
CA VAL A 10 -2.75 -4.07 -5.46
C VAL A 10 -2.74 -2.57 -5.76
N ILE A 11 -1.63 -1.91 -5.45
CA ILE A 11 -1.50 -0.45 -5.57
C ILE A 11 -0.35 -0.14 -6.53
N THR A 12 -0.69 0.51 -7.64
CA THR A 12 0.29 1.08 -8.58
C THR A 12 0.56 2.54 -8.25
N GLY A 13 1.78 3.03 -8.48
CA GLY A 13 2.19 4.34 -7.99
C GLY A 13 2.36 4.38 -6.46
N GLY A 14 2.73 3.24 -5.86
CA GLY A 14 2.78 3.05 -4.41
C GLY A 14 3.91 3.79 -3.70
N GLY A 15 4.91 4.29 -4.42
CA GLY A 15 6.11 4.93 -3.86
C GLY A 15 5.87 6.34 -3.30
N GLY A 16 4.69 6.93 -3.51
CA GLY A 16 4.40 8.27 -2.99
C GLY A 16 2.95 8.72 -3.13
N GLY A 17 2.70 9.97 -2.76
CA GLY A 17 1.40 10.65 -2.95
C GLY A 17 0.19 9.84 -2.45
N ILE A 18 -0.79 9.69 -3.34
CA ILE A 18 -2.04 8.96 -3.04
C ILE A 18 -1.77 7.45 -2.88
N GLY A 19 -0.84 6.87 -3.63
CA GLY A 19 -0.52 5.45 -3.53
C GLY A 19 0.00 5.08 -2.14
N ARG A 20 0.95 5.87 -1.60
CA ARG A 20 1.42 5.73 -0.22
C ARG A 20 0.28 5.91 0.79
N ALA A 21 -0.56 6.92 0.62
CA ALA A 21 -1.69 7.17 1.53
C ALA A 21 -2.68 5.98 1.56
N LEU A 22 -2.97 5.39 0.40
CA LEU A 22 -3.81 4.20 0.30
C LEU A 22 -3.14 2.98 0.94
N ALA A 23 -1.83 2.80 0.73
CA ALA A 23 -1.08 1.69 1.31
C ALA A 23 -1.17 1.69 2.84
N LEU A 24 -0.91 2.85 3.47
CA LEU A 24 -1.00 3.01 4.92
C LEU A 24 -2.42 2.80 5.43
N ALA A 25 -3.42 3.35 4.74
CA ALA A 25 -4.82 3.19 5.13
C ALA A 25 -5.27 1.72 5.04
N PHE A 26 -4.92 1.01 3.96
CA PHE A 26 -5.28 -0.40 3.80
C PHE A 26 -4.52 -1.32 4.75
N ALA A 27 -3.27 -0.99 5.08
CA ALA A 27 -2.49 -1.73 6.07
C ALA A 27 -3.13 -1.61 7.46
N ALA A 28 -3.58 -0.41 7.83
CA ALA A 28 -4.30 -0.16 9.08
C ALA A 28 -5.64 -0.93 9.17
N GLU A 29 -6.27 -1.21 8.03
CA GLU A 29 -7.49 -2.05 7.95
C GLU A 29 -7.18 -3.57 7.94
N GLY A 30 -5.90 -3.97 8.02
CA GLY A 30 -5.48 -5.37 8.07
C GLY A 30 -5.52 -6.08 6.71
N MET A 31 -5.38 -5.33 5.62
CA MET A 31 -5.26 -5.89 4.28
C MET A 31 -3.84 -6.40 3.99
N HIS A 32 -3.72 -7.36 3.08
CA HIS A 32 -2.46 -7.69 2.42
C HIS A 32 -2.24 -6.75 1.22
N ILE A 33 -1.03 -6.26 1.04
CA ILE A 33 -0.74 -5.21 0.05
C ILE A 33 0.38 -5.66 -0.89
N ALA A 34 0.13 -5.53 -2.19
CA ALA A 34 1.16 -5.57 -3.22
C ALA A 34 1.37 -4.14 -3.75
N LEU A 35 2.57 -3.59 -3.52
CA LEU A 35 2.95 -2.27 -4.01
C LEU A 35 3.75 -2.38 -5.31
N ALA A 36 3.46 -1.51 -6.26
CA ALA A 36 4.20 -1.37 -7.50
C ALA A 36 4.44 0.10 -7.81
N ASP A 37 5.66 0.43 -8.22
CA ASP A 37 6.04 1.75 -8.71
C ASP A 37 7.19 1.61 -9.72
N VAL A 38 7.43 2.66 -10.50
CA VAL A 38 8.59 2.74 -11.40
C VAL A 38 9.87 3.07 -10.62
N GLU A 39 9.75 3.79 -9.50
CA GLU A 39 10.89 4.17 -8.67
C GLU A 39 11.07 3.18 -7.50
N GLU A 40 12.19 2.46 -7.48
CA GLU A 40 12.44 1.39 -6.50
C GLU A 40 12.72 1.94 -5.10
N GLU A 41 13.50 3.02 -4.96
CA GLU A 41 13.87 3.57 -3.65
C GLU A 41 12.66 4.14 -2.87
N PRO A 42 11.79 4.99 -3.46
CA PRO A 42 10.56 5.42 -2.79
C PRO A 42 9.62 4.26 -2.48
N LEU A 43 9.52 3.28 -3.39
CA LEU A 43 8.70 2.08 -3.18
C LEU A 43 9.18 1.27 -1.98
N ALA A 44 10.50 1.06 -1.85
CA ALA A 44 11.10 0.35 -0.73
C ALA A 44 10.89 1.09 0.60
N ALA A 45 10.99 2.42 0.59
CA ALA A 45 10.69 3.23 1.76
C ALA A 45 9.25 3.01 2.23
N VAL A 46 8.26 3.13 1.32
CA VAL A 46 6.85 2.90 1.66
C VAL A 46 6.56 1.47 2.09
N ALA A 47 7.18 0.48 1.45
CA ALA A 47 7.01 -0.93 1.81
C ALA A 47 7.47 -1.24 3.25
N SER A 48 8.39 -0.45 3.81
CA SER A 48 8.82 -0.60 5.22
C SER A 48 7.84 0.03 6.23
N GLU A 49 6.86 0.80 5.77
CA GLU A 49 5.88 1.49 6.62
C GLU A 49 4.54 0.74 6.76
N VAL A 50 4.31 -0.31 5.95
CA VAL A 50 3.06 -1.08 5.88
C VAL A 50 3.17 -2.49 6.45
#